data_AF-A0A3D9G171-F1
#
_entry.id   AF-A0A3D9G171-F1
#
_cell.length_a   1.000
_cell.length_b   1.000
_cell.length_c   1.000
_cell.angle_alpha   90.00
_cell.angle_beta   90.00
_cell.angle_gamma   90.00
#
_symmetry.space_group_name_H-M   'P 1'
#
loop_
_entity.id
_entity.type
_entity.pdbx_description
1 polymer ?
#
loop_
_entity_poly.entity_id
_entity_poly.type
_entity_poly.pdbx_seq_one_letter_code
_entity_poly.pdbx_strand_id
1 'polypeptide(L)' 'MKRNVNISGLVLQILQDNRGRLFKLDELVQIIYPSDGKGQEKENQAIILDILIFLDDQKMLVLDFETDESSIPL' A
#
# COMPACT_ATOMS: atom_id res chain seq x y z
N MET A 1 -18.07 11.68 -13.13
CA MET A 1 -16.66 11.99 -12.82
C MET A 1 -15.97 10.69 -12.48
N LYS A 2 -15.11 10.17 -13.37
CA LYS A 2 -14.32 8.97 -13.08
C LYS A 2 -13.25 9.37 -12.07
N ARG A 3 -13.42 9.00 -10.79
CA ARG A 3 -12.36 9.13 -9.78
C ARG A 3 -11.29 8.10 -10.16
N ASN A 4 -10.35 8.47 -11.01
CA ASN A 4 -9.08 7.77 -11.09
C ASN A 4 -8.36 8.08 -9.77
N VAL A 5 -8.65 7.31 -8.74
CA VAL A 5 -7.95 7.39 -7.47
C VAL A 5 -6.52 6.99 -7.78
N ASN A 6 -5.58 7.92 -7.61
CA ASN A 6 -4.16 7.62 -7.72
C ASN A 6 -3.77 6.78 -6.49
N ILE A 7 -3.79 5.46 -6.63
CA ILE A 7 -3.61 4.52 -5.50
C ILE A 7 -2.24 4.72 -4.86
N SER A 8 -1.18 5.04 -5.62
CA SER A 8 0.14 5.32 -5.05
C SER A 8 0.12 6.57 -4.16
N GLY A 9 -0.60 7.61 -4.55
CA GLY A 9 -0.82 8.79 -3.71
C GLY A 9 -1.58 8.46 -2.42
N LEU A 10 -2.57 7.57 -2.50
CA LEU A 10 -3.34 7.12 -1.33
C LEU A 10 -2.48 6.27 -0.37
N VAL A 11 -1.66 5.35 -0.90
CA VAL A 11 -0.70 4.56 -0.10
C VAL A 11 0.24 5.49 0.65
N LEU A 12 0.87 6.44 -0.06
CA LEU A 12 1.77 7.40 0.57
C LEU A 12 1.07 8.24 1.63
N GLN A 13 -0.15 8.69 1.37
CA GLN A 13 -0.93 9.45 2.34
C GLN A 13 -1.21 8.64 3.62
N ILE A 14 -1.64 7.38 3.48
CA ILE A 14 -1.90 6.50 4.63
C ILE A 14 -0.64 6.32 5.48
N LEU A 15 0.48 6.02 4.84
CA LEU A 15 1.76 5.81 5.54
C LEU A 15 2.29 7.12 6.15
N GLN A 16 2.08 8.26 5.48
CA GLN A 16 2.50 9.57 5.96
C GLN A 16 1.70 10.02 7.20
N ASP A 17 0.37 9.81 7.17
CA ASP A 17 -0.52 10.10 8.31
C ASP A 17 -0.21 9.23 9.53
N ASN A 18 0.49 8.10 9.32
CA ASN A 18 0.87 7.13 10.34
C ASN A 18 2.41 6.94 10.41
N ARG A 19 3.18 8.04 10.25
CA ARG A 19 4.64 8.01 10.30
C ARG A 19 5.18 7.27 11.53
N GLY A 20 6.16 6.39 11.31
CA GLY A 20 6.78 5.56 12.35
C GLY A 20 6.05 4.26 12.65
N ARG A 21 4.91 3.99 11.98
CA ARG A 21 4.21 2.71 12.03
C ARG A 21 4.54 1.87 10.79
N LEU A 22 4.69 0.57 11.01
CA LEU A 22 4.80 -0.43 9.95
C LEU A 22 3.38 -0.91 9.56
N PHE A 23 3.13 -1.02 8.25
CA PHE A 23 1.90 -1.55 7.70
C PHE A 23 2.18 -2.80 6.90
N LYS A 24 1.44 -3.87 7.19
CA LYS A 24 1.47 -5.07 6.36
C LYS A 24 0.68 -4.87 5.06
N LEU A 25 1.05 -5.61 4.03
CA LEU A 25 0.37 -5.60 2.74
C LEU A 25 -1.14 -5.84 2.86
N ASP A 26 -1.55 -6.83 3.65
CA ASP A 26 -2.97 -7.16 3.87
C ASP A 26 -3.73 -6.02 4.56
N GLU A 27 -3.09 -5.34 5.52
CA GLU A 27 -3.66 -4.17 6.18
C GLU A 27 -3.90 -3.02 5.19
N LEU A 28 -2.92 -2.70 4.33
CA LEU A 28 -3.08 -1.67 3.31
C LEU A 28 -4.18 -2.00 2.32
N VAL A 29 -4.28 -3.27 1.90
CA VAL A 29 -5.35 -3.74 1.02
C VAL A 29 -6.71 -3.56 1.68
N GLN A 30 -6.86 -3.89 2.95
CA GLN A 30 -8.13 -3.70 3.67
C GLN A 30 -8.52 -2.23 3.84
N ILE A 31 -7.55 -1.33 4.01
CA ILE A 31 -7.81 0.11 4.11
C ILE A 31 -8.24 0.69 2.76
N ILE A 32 -7.60 0.28 1.67
CA ILE A 32 -7.82 0.82 0.32
C ILE A 32 -9.04 0.18 -0.36
N TYR A 33 -9.25 -1.12 -0.14
CA TYR A 33 -10.32 -1.93 -0.72
C TYR A 33 -11.19 -2.60 0.36
N PRO A 34 -11.85 -1.83 1.24
CA PRO A 34 -12.55 -2.36 2.41
C PRO A 34 -13.80 -3.21 2.08
N SER A 35 -14.29 -3.17 0.84
CA SER A 35 -15.54 -3.80 0.41
C SER A 35 -15.35 -4.85 -0.68
N ASP A 36 -14.12 -5.10 -1.12
CA ASP A 36 -13.88 -6.11 -2.14
C ASP A 36 -13.96 -7.50 -1.50
N GLY A 37 -14.84 -8.34 -2.04
CA GLY A 37 -15.01 -9.70 -1.55
C GLY A 37 -13.73 -10.53 -1.72
N LYS A 38 -13.63 -11.64 -0.98
CA LYS A 38 -12.48 -12.58 -1.00
C LYS A 38 -12.00 -13.02 -2.40
N GLY A 39 -12.84 -12.89 -3.42
CA GLY A 39 -12.49 -13.21 -4.80
C GLY A 39 -11.46 -12.28 -5.43
N GLN A 40 -11.33 -11.03 -4.96
CA GLN A 40 -10.41 -10.02 -5.51
C GLN A 40 -9.21 -9.73 -4.60
N GLU A 41 -9.15 -10.34 -3.41
CA GLU A 41 -8.10 -10.10 -2.42
C GLU A 41 -6.69 -10.29 -2.99
N LYS A 42 -6.46 -11.36 -3.76
CA LYS A 42 -5.16 -11.62 -4.40
C LYS A 42 -4.79 -10.61 -5.48
N GLU A 43 -5.78 -10.16 -6.25
CA GLU A 43 -5.58 -9.14 -7.28
C GLU A 43 -5.25 -7.79 -6.65
N ASN A 44 -6.00 -7.42 -5.59
CA ASN A 44 -5.75 -6.20 -4.83
C ASN A 44 -4.39 -6.24 -4.12
N GLN A 45 -4.01 -7.38 -3.54
CA GLN A 45 -2.67 -7.58 -2.98
C GLN A 45 -1.57 -7.40 -4.03
N ALA A 46 -1.72 -8.00 -5.23
CA ALA A 46 -0.76 -7.82 -6.30
C ALA A 46 -0.64 -6.35 -6.73
N ILE A 47 -1.76 -5.65 -6.89
CA ILE A 47 -1.78 -4.22 -7.24
C ILE A 47 -1.07 -3.37 -6.18
N ILE A 48 -1.38 -3.58 -4.89
CA ILE A 48 -0.74 -2.82 -3.81
C ILE A 48 0.74 -3.17 -3.72
N LEU A 49 1.13 -4.44 -3.87
CA LEU A 49 2.54 -4.85 -3.85
C LEU A 49 3.33 -4.20 -4.99
N ASP A 50 2.81 -4.21 -6.23
CA ASP A 50 3.45 -3.53 -7.37
C ASP A 50 3.67 -2.04 -7.10
N ILE A 51 2.70 -1.39 -6.44
CA ILE A 51 2.82 0.01 -6.03
C ILE A 51 3.86 0.20 -4.95
N LEU A 52 3.91 -0.68 -3.95
CA LEU A 52 4.91 -0.60 -2.87
C LEU A 52 6.32 -0.78 -3.41
N ILE A 53 6.54 -1.75 -4.30
CA ILE A 53 7.82 -1.97 -5.00
C ILE A 53 8.21 -0.72 -5.78
N PHE A 54 7.29 -0.17 -6.57
CA PHE A 54 7.55 1.04 -7.34
C PHE A 54 7.94 2.22 -6.43
N LEU A 55 7.25 2.41 -5.31
CA LEU A 55 7.52 3.51 -4.37
C LEU A 55 8.84 3.31 -3.60
N ASP A 56 9.20 2.07 -3.28
CA ASP A 56 10.49 1.69 -2.68
C ASP A 56 11.64 1.96 -3.66
N ASP A 57 11.49 1.58 -4.94
CA ASP A 57 12.45 1.89 -6.01
C ASP A 57 12.68 3.40 -6.17
N GLN A 58 11.63 4.21 -5.97
CA GLN A 58 11.70 5.67 -5.95
C GLN A 58 12.20 6.26 -4.61
N LYS A 59 12.52 5.41 -3.63
CA LYS A 59 12.98 5.78 -2.27
C LYS A 59 11.96 6.63 -1.50
N MET A 60 10.68 6.46 -1.78
CA MET A 60 9.60 7.20 -1.13
C MET A 60 9.09 6.52 0.14
N LEU A 61 9.27 5.21 0.24
CA LEU A 61 8.98 4.38 1.40
C LEU A 61 10.07 3.32 1.55
N VAL A 62 10.00 2.52 2.61
CA VAL A 62 10.77 1.29 2.78
C VAL A 62 9.81 0.12 2.74
N LEU A 63 10.10 -0.87 1.91
CA LEU A 63 9.40 -2.16 1.83
C LEU A 63 10.34 -3.29 2.29
N ASP A 64 9.90 -4.09 3.26
CA ASP A 64 10.56 -5.31 3.67
C ASP A 64 9.90 -6.53 3.00
N PHE A 65 10.63 -7.16 2.08
CA PHE A 65 10.16 -8.32 1.32
C PHE A 65 10.10 -9.62 2.15
N GLU A 66 10.74 -9.68 3.33
CA GLU A 66 10.64 -10.84 4.22
C GLU A 66 9.36 -10.81 5.05
N THR A 67 8.89 -9.61 5.39
CA THR A 67 7.75 -9.40 6.31
C THR A 67 6.50 -8.82 5.65
N ASP A 68 6.62 -8.40 4.38
CA ASP A 68 5.59 -7.65 3.62
C ASP A 68 5.19 -6.33 4.32
N GLU A 69 6.09 -5.76 5.12
CA GLU A 69 5.85 -4.55 5.89
C GLU A 69 6.39 -3.31 5.16
N SER A 70 5.64 -2.22 5.24
CA SER A 70 5.96 -0.96 4.57
C SER A 70 5.79 0.25 5.51
N SER A 71 6.65 1.25 5.35
CA SER A 71 6.58 2.50 6.11
C SER A 71 7.27 3.67 5.42
N ILE A 72 6.91 4.90 5.80
CA ILE A 72 7.69 6.08 5.43
C ILE A 72 8.96 6.13 6.30
N PRO A 73 10.17 6.19 5.71
CA PRO A 73 11.40 6.36 6.47
C PRO A 73 11.37 7.65 7.29
N LEU A 74 11.91 7.58 8.51
CA LEU A 74 11.98 8.70 9.45
C LEU A 74 12.96 9.78 8.98
#